data_AF-A0A956TXJ5-F1
#
_entry.id   AF-A0A956TXJ5-F1
#
_cell.length_a   1.000
_cell.length_b   1.000
_cell.length_c   1.000
_cell.angle_alpha   90.00
_cell.angle_beta   90.00
_cell.angle_gamma   90.00
#
_symmetry.space_group_name_H-M   'P 1'
#
loop_
_entity.id
_entity.type
_entity.pdbx_description
1 polymer ?
#
loop_
_entity_poly.entity_id
_entity_poly.type
_entity_poly.pdbx_seq_one_letter_code
_entity_poly.pdbx_strand_id
1 'polypeptide(L)'
;MQSLSFWPPFRNQPITVHHTPADRPQFSGGLPAMAAAGLGDQFTTLLAQNQVLSRVFVEFFGYTGWNVALARNGWERFERAMDSVCWAVLGMGVPVLLGKMLVPRFNRNLKAEFPKAFLPKRLLKPGMVAKPMDLPFEWLDHAGFAQRFAKGTALSKQLPKYGLRNLPKALATKVLNRKLFAIMMLDYLALWAKANGYSWGKNWVTAHFSKKEGFSGIFNIASDDYRQEQVQDYKAHRKQRLFWSLGLSFLGSVAFPFIMSRALKSPVKAGSRGMMGWFKKKMPYFNYSNIVYMSKYALMWQVFWNWNLTGLMAARDKNERREHLMKCVATDFFFFVGDDFISGYMGKWLQNRYKKPLGGYQLMHTRRGLFGNPEAKGFHEIILEANSLANPVQRQLAKRLGKAILFSGIAGTALCLGISMTLLTQWFTKQKVRREEAERASRRRVAPVSVSVPVSVPVPRQIPGS
;
A
#
# COMPACT_ATOMS: atom_id res chain seq x y z
N MET A 1 75.84 -23.92 3.87
CA MET A 1 74.91 -24.56 4.83
C MET A 1 73.73 -25.08 4.00
N GLN A 2 73.76 -26.29 3.42
CA GLN A 2 73.32 -27.57 4.04
C GLN A 2 72.00 -27.37 4.81
N SER A 3 70.84 -27.99 4.51
CA SER A 3 70.57 -29.33 3.98
C SER A 3 69.11 -29.52 3.47
N LEU A 4 68.95 -30.30 2.39
CA LEU A 4 68.03 -31.46 2.17
C LEU A 4 66.57 -31.36 2.69
N SER A 5 65.55 -31.24 1.83
CA SER A 5 64.86 -32.25 0.98
C SER A 5 63.85 -33.16 1.72
N PHE A 6 62.58 -33.17 1.28
CA PHE A 6 61.79 -34.41 1.00
C PHE A 6 60.45 -34.05 0.32
N TRP A 7 60.18 -34.67 -0.83
CA TRP A 7 58.96 -34.57 -1.68
C TRP A 7 57.90 -35.60 -1.23
N PRO A 8 56.58 -35.48 -1.58
CA PRO A 8 56.08 -35.93 -2.89
C PRO A 8 54.94 -35.08 -3.53
N PRO A 9 54.58 -35.33 -4.81
CA PRO A 9 53.63 -34.53 -5.56
C PRO A 9 52.17 -34.96 -5.32
N PHE A 10 51.27 -33.99 -5.20
CA PHE A 10 49.83 -34.28 -5.16
C PHE A 10 49.27 -34.53 -6.56
N ARG A 11 48.81 -35.76 -6.76
CA ARG A 11 47.99 -36.26 -7.86
C ARG A 11 46.69 -35.44 -8.01
N ASN A 12 46.32 -35.18 -9.26
CA ASN A 12 44.95 -34.88 -9.67
C ASN A 12 44.02 -36.04 -9.30
N GLN A 13 42.98 -35.77 -8.51
CA GLN A 13 41.78 -36.59 -8.44
C GLN A 13 40.54 -35.73 -8.75
N PRO A 14 39.56 -36.24 -9.51
CA PRO A 14 38.31 -35.55 -9.75
C PRO A 14 37.45 -35.59 -8.46
N ILE A 15 37.05 -34.42 -7.98
CA ILE A 15 36.12 -34.29 -6.86
C ILE A 15 34.71 -34.56 -7.40
N THR A 16 34.20 -35.75 -7.12
CA THR A 16 32.79 -36.10 -7.26
C THR A 16 32.02 -35.53 -6.06
N VAL A 17 31.33 -34.39 -6.24
CA VAL A 17 30.47 -33.81 -5.20
C VAL A 17 29.12 -34.52 -5.21
N HIS A 18 28.89 -35.39 -4.23
CA HIS A 18 27.56 -35.87 -3.88
C HIS A 18 26.81 -34.75 -3.14
N HIS A 19 25.78 -34.17 -3.76
CA HIS A 19 24.85 -33.28 -3.08
C HIS A 19 23.78 -34.10 -2.35
N THR A 20 23.87 -34.18 -1.02
CA THR A 20 22.75 -34.51 -0.14
C THR A 20 21.92 -33.25 0.15
N PRO A 21 20.57 -33.31 0.05
CA PRO A 21 19.71 -32.16 0.30
C PRO A 21 19.11 -32.21 1.71
N ALA A 22 19.80 -31.66 2.70
CA ALA A 22 19.17 -31.23 3.95
C ALA A 22 20.14 -30.31 4.69
N ASP A 23 19.87 -29.00 4.68
CA ASP A 23 20.02 -28.16 5.87
C ASP A 23 19.38 -26.80 5.61
N ARG A 24 18.32 -26.50 6.38
CA ARG A 24 17.70 -25.19 6.44
C ARG A 24 18.53 -24.34 7.42
N PRO A 25 19.02 -23.15 7.05
CA PRO A 25 19.72 -22.32 8.02
C PRO A 25 18.73 -21.79 9.06
N GLN A 26 19.04 -22.06 10.33
CA GLN A 26 18.37 -21.47 11.49
C GLN A 26 18.70 -19.97 11.56
N PHE A 27 17.65 -19.16 11.72
CA PHE A 27 17.73 -17.70 11.84
C PHE A 27 18.06 -17.30 13.28
N SER A 28 19.34 -17.03 13.57
CA SER A 28 19.74 -16.26 14.76
C SER A 28 20.98 -15.44 14.46
N GLY A 29 20.79 -14.25 13.88
CA GLY A 29 21.88 -13.30 13.62
C GLY A 29 21.34 -11.95 13.17
N GLY A 30 21.70 -10.90 13.90
CA GLY A 30 21.22 -9.54 13.67
C GLY A 30 21.60 -8.96 12.29
N LEU A 31 20.98 -7.82 11.97
CA LEU A 31 21.10 -7.04 10.73
C LEU A 31 22.52 -6.91 10.11
N PRO A 32 23.64 -6.85 10.87
CA PRO A 32 24.98 -6.78 10.27
C PRO A 32 25.44 -8.07 9.59
N ALA A 33 25.01 -9.25 10.06
CA ALA A 33 25.44 -10.55 9.52
C ALA A 33 24.78 -10.90 8.18
N MET A 34 23.61 -10.33 7.89
CA MET A 34 22.89 -10.54 6.62
C MET A 34 23.58 -9.88 5.41
N ALA A 35 24.45 -8.90 5.63
CA ALA A 35 25.18 -8.20 4.57
C ALA A 35 26.36 -9.02 4.00
N ALA A 36 26.99 -9.89 4.80
CA ALA A 36 28.19 -10.62 4.42
C ALA A 36 27.93 -11.89 3.56
N ALA A 37 26.72 -12.47 3.62
CA ALA A 37 26.39 -13.75 2.98
C ALA A 37 25.67 -13.65 1.63
N GLY A 38 25.62 -12.47 0.98
CA GLY A 38 24.81 -12.25 -0.23
C GLY A 38 23.28 -12.28 0.00
N LEU A 39 22.83 -12.58 1.22
CA LEU A 39 21.44 -12.55 1.66
C LEU A 39 20.84 -11.13 1.60
N GLY A 40 21.66 -10.09 1.82
CA GLY A 40 21.24 -8.70 1.69
C GLY A 40 20.72 -8.35 0.29
N ASP A 41 21.32 -8.89 -0.78
CA ASP A 41 20.86 -8.66 -2.15
C ASP A 41 19.56 -9.41 -2.42
N GLN A 42 19.40 -10.62 -1.88
CA GLN A 42 18.17 -11.40 -2.04
C GLN A 42 16.98 -10.73 -1.35
N PHE A 43 17.14 -10.28 -0.09
CA PHE A 43 16.10 -9.55 0.62
C PHE A 43 15.76 -8.22 -0.07
N THR A 44 16.77 -7.45 -0.49
CA THR A 44 16.54 -6.18 -1.19
C THR A 44 15.84 -6.40 -2.54
N THR A 45 16.19 -7.47 -3.25
CA THR A 45 15.51 -7.86 -4.50
C THR A 45 14.06 -8.28 -4.23
N LEU A 46 13.82 -9.07 -3.20
CA LEU A 46 12.48 -9.47 -2.78
C LEU A 46 11.63 -8.25 -2.42
N LEU A 47 12.19 -7.31 -1.64
CA LEU A 47 11.54 -6.06 -1.27
C LEU A 47 11.21 -5.20 -2.49
N ALA A 48 12.14 -5.10 -3.46
CA ALA A 48 11.93 -4.34 -4.69
C ALA A 48 10.92 -4.99 -5.66
N GLN A 49 10.82 -6.32 -5.66
CA GLN A 49 9.87 -7.06 -6.49
C GLN A 49 8.47 -7.12 -5.87
N ASN A 50 8.38 -7.00 -4.55
CA ASN A 50 7.14 -7.13 -3.80
C ASN A 50 6.69 -5.77 -3.26
N GLN A 51 5.87 -5.07 -4.05
CA GLN A 51 5.33 -3.76 -3.68
C GLN A 51 4.59 -3.79 -2.34
N VAL A 52 3.82 -4.84 -2.07
CA VAL A 52 3.09 -5.00 -0.82
C VAL A 52 4.06 -5.12 0.36
N LEU A 53 5.11 -5.94 0.24
CA LEU A 53 6.15 -6.05 1.27
C LEU A 53 6.91 -4.74 1.48
N SER A 54 7.22 -4.02 0.40
CA SER A 54 7.82 -2.68 0.48
C SER A 54 6.92 -1.72 1.26
N ARG A 55 5.61 -1.75 1.01
CA ARG A 55 4.63 -0.96 1.76
C ARG A 55 4.51 -1.35 3.22
N VAL A 56 4.56 -2.65 3.55
CA VAL A 56 4.65 -3.10 4.95
C VAL A 56 5.89 -2.53 5.62
N PHE A 57 7.03 -2.57 4.93
CA PHE A 57 8.28 -2.05 5.47
C PHE A 57 8.18 -0.54 5.76
N VAL A 58 7.66 0.24 4.80
CA VAL A 58 7.40 1.68 4.98
C VAL A 58 6.40 1.92 6.12
N GLU A 59 5.32 1.14 6.20
CA GLU A 59 4.28 1.31 7.21
C GLU A 59 4.82 1.05 8.62
N PHE A 60 5.52 -0.07 8.83
CA PHE A 60 5.99 -0.47 10.17
C PHE A 60 7.18 0.36 10.64
N PHE A 61 8.22 0.46 9.83
CA PHE A 61 9.45 1.14 10.21
C PHE A 61 9.41 2.63 9.96
N GLY A 62 8.57 3.07 9.01
CA GLY A 62 8.52 4.45 8.56
C GLY A 62 7.35 5.26 9.06
N TYR A 63 6.20 4.66 9.37
CA TYR A 63 5.00 5.41 9.77
C TYR A 63 4.51 5.05 11.18
N THR A 64 4.18 3.78 11.42
CA THR A 64 3.58 3.26 12.67
C THR A 64 4.38 3.65 13.90
N GLY A 65 5.69 3.33 13.93
CA GLY A 65 6.53 3.59 15.09
C GLY A 65 6.52 5.07 15.49
N TRP A 66 6.68 5.96 14.51
CA TRP A 66 6.67 7.41 14.72
C TRP A 66 5.29 7.94 15.11
N ASN A 67 4.22 7.43 14.47
CA ASN A 67 2.87 7.85 14.78
C ASN A 67 2.51 7.47 16.24
N VAL A 68 2.85 6.27 16.69
CA VAL A 68 2.63 5.85 18.09
C VAL A 68 3.52 6.63 19.06
N ALA A 69 4.81 6.77 18.75
CA ALA A 69 5.77 7.44 19.62
C ALA A 69 5.43 8.92 19.83
N LEU A 70 5.03 9.62 18.76
CA LEU A 70 4.73 11.05 18.79
C LEU A 70 3.31 11.36 19.26
N ALA A 71 2.47 10.38 19.58
CA ALA A 71 1.08 10.62 20.02
C ALA A 71 0.99 11.63 21.19
N ARG A 72 -0.03 12.49 21.17
CA ARG A 72 -0.18 13.62 22.11
C ARG A 72 -0.57 13.18 23.53
N ASN A 73 -1.16 12.00 23.66
CA ASN A 73 -1.59 11.42 24.93
C ASN A 73 -1.73 9.90 24.82
N GLY A 74 -1.97 9.23 25.95
CA GLY A 74 -2.08 7.77 26.04
C GLY A 74 -3.23 7.17 25.21
N TRP A 75 -4.38 7.83 25.12
CA TRP A 75 -5.53 7.34 24.35
C TRP A 75 -5.33 7.48 22.85
N GLU A 76 -4.74 8.59 22.40
CA GLU A 76 -4.32 8.72 21.01
C GLU A 76 -3.24 7.68 20.67
N ARG A 77 -2.29 7.43 21.57
CA ARG A 77 -1.25 6.40 21.39
C ARG A 77 -1.88 5.02 21.22
N PHE A 78 -2.85 4.70 22.07
CA PHE A 78 -3.61 3.45 22.01
C PHE A 78 -4.36 3.31 20.68
N GLU A 79 -5.09 4.34 20.24
CA GLU A 79 -5.77 4.34 18.93
C GLU A 79 -4.81 4.16 17.77
N ARG A 80 -3.65 4.84 17.78
CA ARG A 80 -2.62 4.70 16.74
C ARG A 80 -2.00 3.30 16.73
N ALA A 81 -1.78 2.70 17.90
CA ALA A 81 -1.29 1.32 18.00
C ALA A 81 -2.33 0.32 17.46
N MET A 82 -3.62 0.52 17.80
CA MET A 82 -4.71 -0.26 17.21
C MET A 82 -4.78 -0.11 15.68
N ASP A 83 -4.54 1.10 15.16
CA ASP A 83 -4.60 1.37 13.72
C ASP A 83 -3.58 0.47 13.00
N SER A 84 -2.36 0.41 13.54
CA SER A 84 -1.27 -0.42 13.02
C SER A 84 -1.53 -1.92 13.13
N VAL A 85 -2.03 -2.40 14.27
CA VAL A 85 -2.38 -3.82 14.46
C VAL A 85 -3.49 -4.23 13.49
N CYS A 86 -4.54 -3.41 13.37
CA CYS A 86 -5.63 -3.64 12.43
C CYS A 86 -5.14 -3.67 10.98
N TRP A 87 -4.24 -2.76 10.63
CA TRP A 87 -3.62 -2.75 9.30
C TRP A 87 -2.82 -4.03 9.02
N ALA A 88 -1.96 -4.44 9.94
CA ALA A 88 -1.13 -5.62 9.80
C ALA A 88 -1.92 -6.94 9.75
N VAL A 89 -2.85 -7.13 10.68
CA VAL A 89 -3.58 -8.40 10.80
C VAL A 89 -4.66 -8.49 9.72
N LEU A 90 -5.53 -7.49 9.66
CA LEU A 90 -6.72 -7.54 8.82
C LEU A 90 -6.49 -6.93 7.44
N GLY A 91 -5.57 -5.96 7.29
CA GLY A 91 -5.24 -5.36 5.99
C GLY A 91 -4.30 -6.20 5.14
N MET A 92 -3.46 -6.99 5.79
CA MET A 92 -2.35 -7.71 5.14
C MET A 92 -2.44 -9.22 5.37
N GLY A 93 -2.58 -9.65 6.63
CA GLY A 93 -2.66 -11.06 6.99
C GLY A 93 -3.84 -11.78 6.31
N VAL A 94 -5.05 -11.20 6.39
CA VAL A 94 -6.26 -11.79 5.81
C VAL A 94 -6.16 -11.96 4.28
N PRO A 95 -5.84 -10.92 3.47
CA PRO A 95 -5.68 -11.12 2.02
C PRO A 95 -4.61 -12.16 1.67
N VAL A 96 -3.47 -12.15 2.35
CA VAL A 96 -2.40 -13.15 2.11
C VAL A 96 -2.89 -14.57 2.39
N LEU A 97 -3.63 -14.77 3.49
CA LEU A 97 -4.20 -16.07 3.83
C LEU A 97 -5.23 -16.52 2.79
N LEU A 98 -6.17 -15.64 2.42
CA LEU A 98 -7.17 -15.91 1.39
C LEU A 98 -6.50 -16.28 0.05
N GLY A 99 -5.41 -15.62 -0.31
CA GLY A 99 -4.66 -15.91 -1.54
C GLY A 99 -3.99 -17.26 -1.51
N LYS A 100 -3.35 -17.60 -0.39
CA LYS A 100 -2.76 -18.93 -0.18
C LYS A 100 -3.80 -20.04 -0.21
N MET A 101 -5.05 -19.77 0.18
CA MET A 101 -6.13 -20.76 0.16
C MET A 101 -6.80 -20.87 -1.22
N LEU A 102 -7.17 -19.75 -1.84
CA LEU A 102 -8.00 -19.72 -3.04
C LEU A 102 -7.21 -19.89 -4.33
N VAL A 103 -6.04 -19.25 -4.46
CA VAL A 103 -5.26 -19.26 -5.71
C VAL A 103 -4.82 -20.68 -6.11
N PRO A 104 -4.29 -21.53 -5.21
CA PRO A 104 -3.94 -22.91 -5.56
C PRO A 104 -5.15 -23.74 -5.99
N ARG A 105 -6.30 -23.55 -5.34
CA ARG A 105 -7.57 -24.21 -5.72
C ARG A 105 -8.01 -23.80 -7.12
N PHE A 106 -7.97 -22.50 -7.42
CA PHE A 106 -8.32 -22.02 -8.75
C PHE A 106 -7.36 -22.51 -9.83
N ASN A 107 -6.04 -22.51 -9.57
CA ASN A 107 -5.06 -23.06 -10.50
C ASN A 107 -5.31 -24.56 -10.76
N ARG A 108 -5.62 -25.34 -9.73
CA ARG A 108 -5.96 -26.77 -9.85
C ARG A 108 -7.21 -26.98 -10.71
N ASN A 109 -8.27 -26.23 -10.43
CA ASN A 109 -9.53 -26.32 -11.18
C ASN A 109 -9.34 -25.91 -12.65
N LEU A 110 -8.61 -24.82 -12.92
CA LEU A 110 -8.31 -24.41 -14.30
C LEU A 110 -7.50 -25.48 -15.06
N LYS A 111 -6.56 -26.13 -14.37
CA LYS A 111 -5.78 -27.24 -14.96
C LYS A 111 -6.65 -28.44 -15.29
N ALA A 112 -7.60 -28.78 -14.42
CA ALA A 112 -8.55 -29.87 -14.66
C ALA A 112 -9.53 -29.53 -15.80
N GLU A 113 -9.98 -28.28 -15.89
CA GLU A 113 -10.92 -27.83 -16.93
C GLU A 113 -10.29 -27.66 -18.32
N PHE A 114 -9.00 -27.28 -18.39
CA PHE A 114 -8.30 -26.99 -19.65
C PHE A 114 -6.98 -27.76 -19.78
N PRO A 115 -6.93 -29.09 -19.63
CA PRO A 115 -5.69 -29.86 -19.55
C PRO A 115 -4.79 -29.66 -20.78
N LYS A 116 -5.39 -29.52 -21.97
CA LYS A 116 -4.69 -29.30 -23.25
C LYS A 116 -3.97 -27.95 -23.34
N ALA A 117 -4.34 -26.97 -22.50
CA ALA A 117 -3.71 -25.65 -22.49
C ALA A 117 -2.40 -25.61 -21.69
N PHE A 118 -2.16 -26.61 -20.84
CA PHE A 118 -0.99 -26.65 -19.96
C PHE A 118 0.14 -27.48 -20.55
N LEU A 119 1.37 -27.13 -20.17
CA LEU A 119 2.52 -27.95 -20.47
C LEU A 119 2.46 -29.24 -19.65
N PRO A 120 2.79 -30.40 -20.26
CA PRO A 120 2.95 -31.65 -19.51
C PRO A 120 4.08 -31.50 -18.50
N LYS A 121 3.98 -32.24 -17.37
CA LYS A 121 4.91 -32.12 -16.23
C LYS A 121 6.39 -32.23 -16.64
N ARG A 122 6.69 -33.10 -17.62
CA ARG A 122 8.04 -33.30 -18.18
C ARG A 122 8.65 -32.08 -18.89
N LEU A 123 7.83 -31.15 -19.37
CA LEU A 123 8.28 -29.91 -20.04
C LEU A 123 8.33 -28.72 -19.08
N LEU A 124 7.83 -28.87 -17.85
CA LEU A 124 7.98 -27.86 -16.82
C LEU A 124 9.37 -28.01 -16.19
N LYS A 125 10.04 -26.88 -15.93
CA LYS A 125 11.28 -26.90 -15.15
C LYS A 125 11.03 -27.58 -13.79
N PRO A 126 12.00 -28.33 -13.23
CA PRO A 126 11.88 -28.90 -11.90
C PRO A 126 11.41 -27.83 -10.88
N GLY A 127 10.38 -28.16 -10.10
CA GLY A 127 9.78 -27.24 -9.12
C GLY A 127 8.79 -26.20 -9.68
N MET A 128 8.62 -26.10 -11.00
CA MET A 128 7.67 -25.16 -11.60
C MET A 128 6.25 -25.72 -11.58
N VAL A 129 5.33 -24.97 -10.97
CA VAL A 129 3.89 -25.25 -10.98
C VAL A 129 3.22 -24.31 -11.98
N ALA A 130 2.26 -24.80 -12.77
CA ALA A 130 1.48 -23.96 -13.66
C ALA A 130 0.62 -22.98 -12.84
N LYS A 131 0.76 -21.68 -13.13
CA LYS A 131 0.12 -20.59 -12.38
C LYS A 131 -0.64 -19.67 -13.35
N PRO A 132 -1.73 -20.14 -13.96
CA PRO A 132 -2.55 -19.32 -14.86
C PRO A 132 -3.14 -18.10 -14.14
N MET A 133 -3.35 -18.17 -12.82
CA MET A 133 -3.76 -17.01 -12.04
C MET A 133 -2.69 -15.93 -11.92
N ASP A 134 -1.42 -16.19 -12.27
CA ASP A 134 -0.36 -15.16 -12.28
C ASP A 134 -0.35 -14.35 -13.59
N LEU A 135 -1.21 -14.70 -14.56
CA LEU A 135 -1.30 -13.99 -15.84
C LEU A 135 -1.67 -12.51 -15.64
N PRO A 136 -0.90 -11.57 -16.20
CA PRO A 136 -1.15 -10.15 -16.00
C PRO A 136 -2.35 -9.68 -16.86
N PHE A 137 -3.07 -8.64 -16.44
CA PHE A 137 -4.34 -8.24 -17.07
C PHE A 137 -4.24 -7.91 -18.56
N GLU A 138 -3.09 -7.47 -19.06
CA GLU A 138 -2.87 -7.19 -20.50
C GLU A 138 -3.00 -8.45 -21.35
N TRP A 139 -2.78 -9.62 -20.75
CA TRP A 139 -2.92 -10.93 -21.40
C TRP A 139 -4.36 -11.41 -21.40
N LEU A 140 -5.21 -10.76 -20.60
CA LEU A 140 -6.63 -11.08 -20.43
C LEU A 140 -7.54 -10.05 -21.13
N ASP A 141 -6.97 -9.00 -21.71
CA ASP A 141 -7.68 -8.00 -22.51
C ASP A 141 -8.19 -8.62 -23.81
N HIS A 142 -9.51 -8.53 -24.02
CA HIS A 142 -10.18 -9.12 -25.17
C HIS A 142 -9.84 -8.36 -26.47
N ALA A 143 -9.53 -7.07 -26.39
CA ALA A 143 -9.18 -6.27 -27.55
C ALA A 143 -7.82 -6.69 -28.12
N GLY A 144 -7.84 -7.32 -29.30
CA GLY A 144 -6.61 -7.79 -29.95
C GLY A 144 -6.04 -9.08 -29.35
N PHE A 145 -6.83 -9.84 -28.57
CA PHE A 145 -6.41 -11.12 -28.00
C PHE A 145 -5.85 -12.07 -29.08
N ALA A 146 -6.57 -12.22 -30.20
CA ALA A 146 -6.15 -13.04 -31.33
C ALA A 146 -4.81 -12.56 -31.93
N GLN A 147 -4.61 -11.25 -32.04
CA GLN A 147 -3.37 -10.67 -32.57
C GLN A 147 -2.19 -10.88 -31.63
N ARG A 148 -2.38 -10.76 -30.31
CA ARG A 148 -1.31 -10.90 -29.30
C ARG A 148 -0.83 -12.33 -29.13
N PHE A 149 -1.73 -13.30 -29.30
CA PHE A 149 -1.43 -14.73 -29.16
C PHE A 149 -1.37 -15.49 -30.47
N ALA A 150 -1.30 -14.78 -31.60
CA ALA A 150 -0.89 -15.36 -32.87
C ALA A 150 0.48 -16.05 -32.70
N LYS A 151 0.68 -17.17 -33.40
CA LYS A 151 1.91 -17.98 -33.30
C LYS A 151 3.13 -17.11 -33.66
N GLY A 152 4.15 -17.10 -32.80
CA GLY A 152 5.42 -16.40 -33.06
C GLY A 152 5.55 -15.02 -32.43
N THR A 153 4.49 -14.47 -31.83
CA THR A 153 4.55 -13.19 -31.11
C THR A 153 5.42 -13.26 -29.86
N ALA A 154 5.99 -12.13 -29.43
CA ALA A 154 6.75 -12.05 -28.19
C ALA A 154 5.95 -12.50 -26.95
N LEU A 155 4.64 -12.26 -26.92
CA LEU A 155 3.76 -12.69 -25.81
C LEU A 155 3.57 -14.20 -25.78
N SER A 156 3.33 -14.84 -26.94
CA SER A 156 3.14 -16.30 -27.01
C SER A 156 4.40 -17.06 -26.54
N LYS A 157 5.59 -16.53 -26.84
CA LYS A 157 6.88 -17.07 -26.38
C LYS A 157 7.05 -17.00 -24.85
N GLN A 158 6.27 -16.19 -24.14
CA GLN A 158 6.34 -16.05 -22.69
C GLN A 158 5.33 -16.93 -21.93
N LEU A 159 4.34 -17.53 -22.61
CA LEU A 159 3.36 -18.45 -21.99
C LEU A 159 4.00 -19.61 -21.19
N PRO A 160 5.12 -20.23 -21.64
CA PRO A 160 5.78 -21.27 -20.88
C PRO A 160 6.21 -20.85 -19.47
N LYS A 161 6.46 -19.55 -19.22
CA LYS A 161 6.77 -19.02 -17.87
C LYS A 161 5.66 -19.26 -16.86
N TYR A 162 4.41 -19.37 -17.34
CA TYR A 162 3.22 -19.64 -16.52
C TYR A 162 2.79 -21.12 -16.57
N GLY A 163 3.59 -21.97 -17.22
CA GLY A 163 3.27 -23.38 -17.45
C GLY A 163 2.21 -23.62 -18.53
N LEU A 164 1.99 -22.65 -19.42
CA LEU A 164 0.98 -22.70 -20.49
C LEU A 164 1.63 -22.98 -21.84
N ARG A 165 0.97 -23.84 -22.64
CA ARG A 165 1.31 -24.10 -24.05
C ARG A 165 0.58 -23.11 -24.96
N ASN A 166 -0.69 -22.85 -24.67
CA ASN A 166 -1.51 -21.85 -25.35
C ASN A 166 -2.46 -21.20 -24.33
N LEU A 167 -3.14 -20.13 -24.73
CA LEU A 167 -4.14 -19.45 -23.89
C LEU A 167 -5.47 -19.35 -24.66
N PRO A 168 -6.38 -20.33 -24.52
CA PRO A 168 -7.70 -20.24 -25.13
C PRO A 168 -8.50 -19.05 -24.57
N LYS A 169 -9.34 -18.40 -25.38
CA LYS A 169 -10.19 -17.27 -24.95
C LYS A 169 -11.07 -17.64 -23.75
N ALA A 170 -11.59 -18.87 -23.70
CA ALA A 170 -12.38 -19.37 -22.58
C ALA A 170 -11.57 -19.46 -21.28
N LEU A 171 -10.33 -19.94 -21.36
CA LEU A 171 -9.40 -19.98 -20.22
C LEU A 171 -9.09 -18.56 -19.75
N ALA A 172 -8.73 -17.65 -20.66
CA ALA A 172 -8.48 -16.24 -20.33
C ALA A 172 -9.68 -15.58 -19.65
N THR A 173 -10.90 -15.81 -20.15
CA THR A 173 -12.14 -15.28 -19.56
C THR A 173 -12.39 -15.83 -18.15
N LYS A 174 -12.14 -17.13 -17.93
CA LYS A 174 -12.27 -17.73 -16.58
C LYS A 174 -11.21 -17.23 -15.61
N VAL A 175 -9.95 -17.10 -16.04
CA VAL A 175 -8.89 -16.48 -15.25
C VAL A 175 -9.27 -15.05 -14.87
N LEU A 176 -9.75 -14.27 -15.85
CA LEU A 176 -10.18 -12.89 -15.64
C LEU A 176 -11.31 -12.79 -14.61
N ASN A 177 -12.38 -13.56 -14.78
CA ASN A 177 -13.52 -13.52 -13.86
C ASN A 177 -13.12 -13.97 -12.45
N ARG A 178 -12.28 -15.01 -12.31
CA ARG A 178 -11.77 -15.45 -11.00
C ARG A 178 -10.90 -14.38 -10.34
N LYS A 179 -10.01 -13.72 -11.10
CA LYS A 179 -9.18 -12.61 -10.58
C LYS A 179 -10.02 -11.45 -10.08
N LEU A 180 -10.98 -10.98 -10.88
CA LEU A 180 -11.75 -9.79 -10.54
C LEU A 180 -12.79 -10.07 -9.46
N PHE A 181 -13.57 -11.14 -9.58
CA PHE A 181 -14.74 -11.33 -8.73
C PHE A 181 -14.51 -12.30 -7.57
N ALA A 182 -13.67 -13.33 -7.74
CA ALA A 182 -13.43 -14.29 -6.65
C ALA A 182 -12.27 -13.86 -5.74
N ILE A 183 -11.32 -13.09 -6.28
CA ILE A 183 -10.16 -12.61 -5.53
C ILE A 183 -10.31 -11.13 -5.18
N MET A 184 -10.21 -10.24 -6.17
CA MET A 184 -10.15 -8.79 -5.93
C MET A 184 -11.41 -8.28 -5.22
N MET A 185 -12.61 -8.65 -5.67
CA MET A 185 -13.85 -8.23 -5.01
C MET A 185 -13.96 -8.78 -3.59
N LEU A 186 -13.58 -10.04 -3.35
CA LEU A 186 -13.59 -10.62 -2.01
C LEU A 186 -12.62 -9.88 -1.08
N ASP A 187 -11.40 -9.63 -1.54
CA ASP A 187 -10.40 -8.87 -0.79
C ASP A 187 -10.89 -7.45 -0.49
N TYR A 188 -11.52 -6.78 -1.47
CA TYR A 188 -12.05 -5.43 -1.28
C TYR A 188 -13.23 -5.42 -0.30
N LEU A 189 -14.12 -6.42 -0.35
CA LEU A 189 -15.23 -6.55 0.60
C LEU A 189 -14.74 -6.90 2.01
N ALA A 190 -13.71 -7.74 2.14
CA ALA A 190 -13.08 -8.01 3.44
C ALA A 190 -12.49 -6.72 4.04
N LEU A 191 -11.84 -5.91 3.20
CA LEU A 191 -11.27 -4.63 3.61
C LEU A 191 -12.35 -3.58 3.92
N TRP A 192 -13.47 -3.60 3.20
CA TRP A 192 -14.65 -2.79 3.51
C TRP A 192 -15.23 -3.12 4.89
N ALA A 193 -15.46 -4.41 5.16
CA ALA A 193 -15.99 -4.89 6.43
C ALA A 193 -15.04 -4.55 7.58
N LYS A 194 -13.74 -4.83 7.39
CA LYS A 194 -12.67 -4.46 8.31
C LYS A 194 -12.73 -2.96 8.62
N ALA A 195 -12.67 -2.11 7.62
CA ALA A 195 -12.47 -0.69 7.85
C ALA A 195 -13.67 -0.04 8.55
N ASN A 196 -14.90 -0.46 8.21
CA ASN A 196 -16.10 -0.01 8.91
C ASN A 196 -16.16 -0.56 10.34
N GLY A 197 -15.98 -1.88 10.53
CA GLY A 197 -15.96 -2.46 11.87
C GLY A 197 -14.89 -1.83 12.75
N TYR A 198 -13.71 -1.58 12.20
CA TYR A 198 -12.59 -0.97 12.89
C TYR A 198 -12.80 0.51 13.21
N SER A 199 -13.10 1.35 12.23
CA SER A 199 -13.13 2.81 12.45
C SER A 199 -14.24 3.21 13.42
N TRP A 200 -15.40 2.56 13.32
CA TRP A 200 -16.51 2.78 14.23
C TRP A 200 -16.31 2.07 15.57
N GLY A 201 -15.77 0.84 15.55
CA GLY A 201 -15.45 0.07 16.76
C GLY A 201 -14.38 0.74 17.62
N LYS A 202 -13.32 1.28 17.01
CA LYS A 202 -12.26 2.03 17.71
C LYS A 202 -12.83 3.20 18.51
N ASN A 203 -13.71 4.00 17.89
CA ASN A 203 -14.35 5.11 18.59
C ASN A 203 -15.14 4.64 19.82
N TRP A 204 -15.86 3.52 19.69
CA TRP A 204 -16.59 2.92 20.81
C TRP A 204 -15.64 2.42 21.91
N VAL A 205 -14.58 1.69 21.55
CA VAL A 205 -13.56 1.19 22.48
C VAL A 205 -12.94 2.36 23.24
N THR A 206 -12.47 3.39 22.55
CA THR A 206 -11.87 4.56 23.19
C THR A 206 -12.85 5.26 24.13
N ALA A 207 -14.09 5.49 23.70
CA ALA A 207 -15.09 6.13 24.57
C ALA A 207 -15.39 5.27 25.82
N HIS A 208 -15.50 3.96 25.65
CA HIS A 208 -15.79 3.03 26.74
C HIS A 208 -14.70 3.01 27.82
N PHE A 209 -13.43 2.96 27.41
CA PHE A 209 -12.29 2.87 28.31
C PHE A 209 -11.83 4.23 28.85
N SER A 210 -11.85 5.28 28.03
CA SER A 210 -11.43 6.62 28.46
C SER A 210 -12.48 7.37 29.26
N LYS A 211 -13.75 6.94 29.20
CA LYS A 211 -14.93 7.68 29.71
C LYS A 211 -15.04 9.10 29.12
N LYS A 212 -14.35 9.37 28.02
CA LYS A 212 -14.35 10.64 27.29
C LYS A 212 -14.84 10.41 25.88
N GLU A 213 -15.68 11.32 25.40
CA GLU A 213 -16.13 11.33 24.02
C GLU A 213 -15.35 12.35 23.19
N GLY A 214 -15.43 12.22 21.86
CA GLY A 214 -14.76 13.11 20.93
C GLY A 214 -13.35 12.66 20.56
N PHE A 215 -12.63 13.53 19.88
CA PHE A 215 -11.31 13.23 19.34
C PHE A 215 -10.28 12.97 20.44
N SER A 216 -9.73 11.76 20.48
CA SER A 216 -8.70 11.36 21.46
C SER A 216 -7.48 12.28 21.45
N GLY A 217 -7.12 12.83 20.28
CA GLY A 217 -5.98 13.72 20.09
C GLY A 217 -6.03 15.04 20.88
N ILE A 218 -7.20 15.43 21.38
CA ILE A 218 -7.39 16.68 22.12
C ILE A 218 -7.73 16.48 23.61
N PHE A 219 -7.76 15.24 24.11
CA PHE A 219 -8.17 14.94 25.50
C PHE A 219 -7.32 15.60 26.59
N ASN A 220 -6.06 15.91 26.30
CA ASN A 220 -5.14 16.61 27.22
C ASN A 220 -4.90 18.08 26.83
N ILE A 221 -5.59 18.58 25.80
CA ILE A 221 -5.36 19.92 25.24
C ILE A 221 -6.59 20.80 25.43
N ALA A 222 -7.78 20.26 25.16
CA ALA A 222 -9.04 20.99 25.24
C ALA A 222 -9.78 20.70 26.56
N SER A 223 -10.49 21.70 27.05
CA SER A 223 -11.46 21.60 28.14
C SER A 223 -12.60 20.63 27.82
N ASP A 224 -13.24 20.08 28.86
CA ASP A 224 -14.33 19.11 28.73
C ASP A 224 -15.56 19.73 28.05
N ASP A 225 -15.92 20.97 28.42
CA ASP A 225 -16.95 21.77 27.77
C ASP A 225 -16.73 21.89 26.26
N TYR A 226 -15.50 22.24 25.85
CA TYR A 226 -15.16 22.39 24.45
C TYR A 226 -15.39 21.09 23.69
N ARG A 227 -14.94 19.96 24.26
CA ARG A 227 -15.08 18.64 23.62
C ARG A 227 -16.55 18.23 23.50
N GLN A 228 -17.34 18.42 24.55
CA GLN A 228 -18.75 18.07 24.54
C GLN A 228 -19.52 18.82 23.46
N GLU A 229 -19.26 20.13 23.29
CA GLU A 229 -19.88 20.93 22.23
C GLU A 229 -19.50 20.43 20.83
N GLN A 230 -18.21 20.13 20.60
CA GLN A 230 -17.73 19.65 19.30
C GLN A 230 -18.32 18.28 18.92
N VAL A 231 -18.66 17.45 19.90
CA VAL A 231 -19.23 16.11 19.70
C VAL A 231 -20.71 16.13 19.33
N GLN A 232 -21.45 17.21 19.62
CA GLN A 232 -22.90 17.25 19.39
C GLN A 232 -23.26 17.06 17.90
N ASP A 233 -22.54 17.74 16.99
CA ASP A 233 -22.75 17.57 15.55
C ASP A 233 -22.53 16.12 15.10
N TYR A 234 -21.50 15.47 15.65
CA TYR A 234 -21.24 14.06 15.37
C TYR A 234 -22.37 13.16 15.86
N LYS A 235 -22.89 13.39 17.08
CA LYS A 235 -23.99 12.60 17.64
C LYS A 235 -25.26 12.74 16.80
N ALA A 236 -25.61 13.95 16.39
CA ALA A 236 -26.78 14.24 15.56
C ALA A 236 -26.74 13.46 14.24
N HIS A 237 -25.57 13.42 13.58
CA HIS A 237 -25.42 12.84 12.25
C HIS A 237 -24.82 11.43 12.24
N ARG A 238 -24.60 10.80 13.40
CA ARG A 238 -23.84 9.53 13.53
C ARG A 238 -24.40 8.42 12.65
N LYS A 239 -25.71 8.17 12.72
CA LYS A 239 -26.38 7.08 11.97
C LYS A 239 -26.30 7.30 10.46
N GLN A 240 -26.55 8.54 10.01
CA GLN A 240 -26.45 8.91 8.61
C GLN A 240 -25.02 8.76 8.08
N ARG A 241 -24.01 9.20 8.85
CA ARG A 241 -22.59 9.04 8.48
C ARG A 241 -22.18 7.57 8.43
N LEU A 242 -22.65 6.73 9.35
CA LEU A 242 -22.43 5.28 9.30
C LEU A 242 -23.06 4.66 8.06
N PHE A 243 -24.31 5.00 7.74
CA PHE A 243 -25.00 4.52 6.55
C PHE A 243 -24.22 4.89 5.26
N TRP A 244 -23.83 6.15 5.12
CA TRP A 244 -23.03 6.59 3.97
C TRP A 244 -21.65 5.94 3.92
N SER A 245 -20.99 5.78 5.08
CA SER A 245 -19.73 5.06 5.20
C SER A 245 -19.84 3.64 4.67
N LEU A 246 -20.86 2.89 5.13
CA LEU A 246 -21.10 1.52 4.69
C LEU A 246 -21.44 1.47 3.19
N GLY A 247 -22.40 2.27 2.74
CA GLY A 247 -22.88 2.27 1.37
C GLY A 247 -21.82 2.69 0.35
N LEU A 248 -21.18 3.84 0.55
CA LEU A 248 -20.18 4.35 -0.39
C LEU A 248 -18.93 3.48 -0.44
N SER A 249 -18.46 2.98 0.70
CA SER A 249 -17.29 2.11 0.75
C SER A 249 -17.58 0.73 0.12
N PHE A 250 -18.80 0.21 0.29
CA PHE A 250 -19.25 -1.02 -0.39
C PHE A 250 -19.31 -0.81 -1.90
N LEU A 251 -19.94 0.27 -2.35
CA LEU A 251 -20.02 0.64 -3.76
C LEU A 251 -18.62 0.80 -4.36
N GLY A 252 -17.71 1.49 -3.67
CA GLY A 252 -16.31 1.61 -4.10
C GLY A 252 -15.60 0.26 -4.23
N SER A 253 -15.84 -0.65 -3.28
CA SER A 253 -15.26 -2.01 -3.27
C SER A 253 -15.76 -2.87 -4.44
N VAL A 254 -17.04 -2.76 -4.77
CA VAL A 254 -17.63 -3.53 -5.87
C VAL A 254 -17.35 -2.87 -7.23
N ALA A 255 -17.40 -1.54 -7.33
CA ALA A 255 -17.31 -0.83 -8.60
C ALA A 255 -16.01 -1.11 -9.36
N PHE A 256 -14.86 -1.20 -8.68
CA PHE A 256 -13.58 -1.35 -9.36
C PHE A 256 -13.40 -2.67 -10.13
N PRO A 257 -13.69 -3.86 -9.55
CA PRO A 257 -13.79 -5.10 -10.32
C PRO A 257 -14.68 -5.01 -11.57
N PHE A 258 -15.83 -4.33 -11.46
CA PHE A 258 -16.74 -4.14 -12.59
C PHE A 258 -16.19 -3.18 -13.65
N ILE A 259 -15.59 -2.07 -13.25
CA ILE A 259 -14.89 -1.13 -14.14
C ILE A 259 -13.77 -1.85 -14.89
N MET A 260 -12.93 -2.62 -14.17
CA MET A 260 -11.85 -3.41 -14.76
C MET A 260 -12.39 -4.48 -15.71
N SER A 261 -13.46 -5.19 -15.35
CA SER A 261 -14.13 -6.17 -16.22
C SER A 261 -14.64 -5.53 -17.51
N ARG A 262 -15.33 -4.39 -17.39
CA ARG A 262 -15.86 -3.65 -18.55
C ARG A 262 -14.73 -3.14 -19.44
N ALA A 263 -13.65 -2.62 -18.84
CA ALA A 263 -12.48 -2.20 -19.59
C ALA A 263 -11.85 -3.39 -20.33
N LEU A 264 -11.55 -4.49 -19.65
CA LEU A 264 -10.91 -5.68 -20.24
C LEU A 264 -11.72 -6.37 -21.32
N LYS A 265 -13.05 -6.31 -21.22
CA LYS A 265 -13.96 -6.87 -22.22
C LYS A 265 -14.29 -5.91 -23.36
N SER A 266 -13.98 -4.62 -23.21
CA SER A 266 -14.23 -3.61 -24.24
C SER A 266 -13.44 -3.93 -25.52
N PRO A 267 -14.02 -3.71 -26.72
CA PRO A 267 -13.30 -3.90 -27.99
C PRO A 267 -12.26 -2.80 -28.28
N VAL A 268 -12.29 -1.71 -27.51
CA VAL A 268 -11.37 -0.56 -27.67
C VAL A 268 -9.93 -1.00 -27.43
N LYS A 269 -9.00 -0.67 -28.33
CA LYS A 269 -7.57 -1.02 -28.17
C LYS A 269 -6.88 -0.07 -27.18
N ALA A 270 -5.89 -0.58 -26.45
CA ALA A 270 -5.06 0.26 -25.57
C ALA A 270 -4.37 1.38 -26.38
N GLY A 271 -4.44 2.62 -25.88
CA GLY A 271 -3.85 3.79 -26.55
C GLY A 271 -4.71 4.43 -27.65
N SER A 272 -5.93 3.94 -27.90
CA SER A 272 -6.88 4.66 -28.76
C SER A 272 -7.28 6.01 -28.14
N ARG A 273 -7.79 6.94 -28.96
CA ARG A 273 -8.38 8.20 -28.47
C ARG A 273 -9.55 7.90 -27.52
N GLY A 274 -9.69 8.71 -26.46
CA GLY A 274 -10.75 8.62 -25.45
C GLY A 274 -10.34 7.97 -24.13
N MET A 275 -11.22 8.11 -23.12
CA MET A 275 -10.97 7.71 -21.74
C MET A 275 -10.70 6.20 -21.59
N MET A 276 -11.43 5.36 -22.34
CA MET A 276 -11.25 3.89 -22.28
C MET A 276 -9.89 3.46 -22.85
N GLY A 277 -9.45 4.04 -23.98
CA GLY A 277 -8.14 3.76 -24.57
C GLY A 277 -6.99 4.19 -23.66
N TRP A 278 -7.13 5.35 -23.01
CA TRP A 278 -6.20 5.83 -21.99
C TRP A 278 -6.17 4.90 -20.76
N PHE A 279 -7.34 4.53 -20.23
CA PHE A 279 -7.43 3.62 -19.08
C PHE A 279 -6.79 2.26 -19.37
N LYS A 280 -7.07 1.69 -20.56
CA LYS A 280 -6.42 0.46 -21.04
C LYS A 280 -4.90 0.57 -21.13
N LYS A 281 -4.37 1.71 -21.58
CA LYS A 281 -2.92 1.97 -21.59
C LYS A 281 -2.32 1.95 -20.18
N LYS A 282 -3.11 2.31 -19.16
CA LYS A 282 -2.68 2.34 -17.75
C LYS A 282 -2.97 1.05 -16.98
N MET A 283 -3.60 0.05 -17.60
CA MET A 283 -3.90 -1.23 -16.98
C MET A 283 -2.75 -1.97 -16.29
N PRO A 284 -1.50 -1.93 -16.80
CA PRO A 284 -0.36 -2.53 -16.12
C PRO A 284 -0.16 -2.02 -14.69
N TYR A 285 -0.56 -0.78 -14.42
CA TYR A 285 -0.50 -0.18 -13.10
C TYR A 285 -1.55 -0.70 -12.13
N PHE A 286 -2.57 -1.43 -12.62
CA PHE A 286 -3.68 -1.96 -11.82
C PHE A 286 -3.65 -3.49 -11.71
N ASN A 287 -2.54 -4.12 -12.08
CA ASN A 287 -2.46 -5.58 -12.15
C ASN A 287 -2.70 -6.26 -10.80
N TYR A 288 -3.30 -7.46 -10.89
CA TYR A 288 -3.64 -8.31 -9.75
C TYR A 288 -3.18 -9.72 -10.08
N SER A 289 -1.86 -9.93 -10.12
CA SER A 289 -1.24 -11.19 -10.54
C SER A 289 -1.33 -12.24 -9.43
N ASN A 290 -1.17 -11.86 -8.17
CA ASN A 290 -1.30 -12.74 -7.01
C ASN A 290 -1.62 -11.81 -5.82
N ILE A 291 -2.40 -12.21 -4.82
CA ILE A 291 -2.90 -11.27 -3.76
C ILE A 291 -1.74 -10.55 -3.05
N VAL A 292 -0.58 -11.20 -2.98
CA VAL A 292 0.70 -10.66 -2.49
C VAL A 292 1.30 -9.56 -3.40
N TYR A 293 0.84 -9.48 -4.64
CA TYR A 293 1.30 -8.61 -5.73
C TYR A 293 0.15 -7.76 -6.28
N MET A 294 -0.72 -7.27 -5.39
CA MET A 294 -1.61 -6.18 -5.75
C MET A 294 -0.74 -4.99 -6.17
N SER A 295 -0.97 -4.47 -7.37
CA SER A 295 -0.34 -3.23 -7.79
C SER A 295 -0.66 -2.09 -6.82
N LYS A 296 0.28 -1.18 -6.61
CA LYS A 296 0.07 -0.07 -5.66
C LYS A 296 -1.18 0.77 -5.97
N TYR A 297 -1.57 0.89 -7.23
CA TYR A 297 -2.73 1.71 -7.60
C TYR A 297 -4.06 1.01 -7.41
N ALA A 298 -4.09 -0.32 -7.49
CA ALA A 298 -5.25 -1.09 -7.00
C ALA A 298 -5.39 -0.93 -5.48
N LEU A 299 -4.27 -0.98 -4.74
CA LEU A 299 -4.26 -0.69 -3.31
C LEU A 299 -4.74 0.74 -3.00
N MET A 300 -4.33 1.73 -3.79
CA MET A 300 -4.76 3.14 -3.63
C MET A 300 -6.28 3.28 -3.73
N TRP A 301 -6.91 2.63 -4.71
CA TRP A 301 -8.37 2.62 -4.82
C TRP A 301 -9.02 2.10 -3.53
N GLN A 302 -8.50 0.99 -3.01
CA GLN A 302 -9.02 0.38 -1.80
C GLN A 302 -8.78 1.25 -0.57
N VAL A 303 -7.61 1.86 -0.41
CA VAL A 303 -7.30 2.75 0.72
C VAL A 303 -8.22 3.97 0.69
N PHE A 304 -8.46 4.56 -0.47
CA PHE A 304 -9.38 5.69 -0.60
C PHE A 304 -10.80 5.34 -0.13
N TRP A 305 -11.41 4.31 -0.72
CA TRP A 305 -12.82 3.98 -0.45
C TRP A 305 -13.03 3.32 0.90
N ASN A 306 -12.14 2.41 1.31
CA ASN A 306 -12.38 1.62 2.51
C ASN A 306 -11.72 2.23 3.74
N TRP A 307 -10.51 2.79 3.65
CA TRP A 307 -9.82 3.33 4.83
C TRP A 307 -10.12 4.82 5.04
N ASN A 308 -9.80 5.65 4.05
CA ASN A 308 -9.85 7.11 4.17
C ASN A 308 -11.28 7.63 4.25
N LEU A 309 -12.16 7.21 3.35
CA LEU A 309 -13.57 7.63 3.39
C LEU A 309 -14.25 7.19 4.69
N THR A 310 -14.05 5.94 5.11
CA THR A 310 -14.65 5.42 6.35
C THR A 310 -14.11 6.15 7.57
N GLY A 311 -12.80 6.42 7.64
CA GLY A 311 -12.19 7.18 8.74
C GLY A 311 -12.68 8.64 8.79
N LEU A 312 -12.84 9.28 7.62
CA LEU A 312 -13.48 10.60 7.53
C LEU A 312 -14.93 10.59 8.04
N MET A 313 -15.70 9.56 7.68
CA MET A 313 -17.08 9.41 8.14
C MET A 313 -17.17 9.04 9.62
N ALA A 314 -16.17 8.35 10.17
CA ALA A 314 -16.09 8.00 11.58
C ALA A 314 -15.53 9.13 12.47
N ALA A 315 -14.89 10.16 11.91
CA ALA A 315 -14.30 11.24 12.69
C ALA A 315 -15.31 11.92 13.64
N ARG A 316 -14.94 12.04 14.91
CA ARG A 316 -15.84 12.41 16.03
C ARG A 316 -16.06 13.91 16.18
N ASP A 317 -15.22 14.73 15.55
CA ASP A 317 -15.39 16.18 15.47
C ASP A 317 -14.72 16.77 14.22
N LYS A 318 -14.83 18.10 14.06
CA LYS A 318 -14.24 18.85 12.93
C LYS A 318 -12.70 18.83 12.92
N ASN A 319 -12.06 18.74 14.09
CA ASN A 319 -10.61 18.75 14.21
C ASN A 319 -10.04 17.40 13.78
N GLU A 320 -10.65 16.31 14.24
CA GLU A 320 -10.32 14.95 13.80
C GLU A 320 -10.58 14.79 12.31
N ARG A 321 -11.72 15.25 11.80
CA ARG A 321 -12.05 15.14 10.36
C ARG A 321 -11.01 15.84 9.49
N ARG A 322 -10.61 17.05 9.87
CA ARG A 322 -9.56 17.81 9.18
C ARG A 322 -8.20 17.13 9.26
N GLU A 323 -7.81 16.66 10.45
CA GLU A 323 -6.55 15.95 10.62
C GLU A 323 -6.54 14.66 9.80
N HIS A 324 -7.65 13.93 9.78
CA HIS A 324 -7.83 12.74 8.98
C HIS A 324 -7.75 13.07 7.49
N LEU A 325 -8.43 14.12 6.99
CA LEU A 325 -8.35 14.53 5.59
C LEU A 325 -6.93 14.86 5.14
N MET A 326 -6.20 15.64 5.95
CA MET A 326 -4.80 15.98 5.68
C MET A 326 -3.92 14.73 5.66
N LYS A 327 -4.14 13.81 6.61
CA LYS A 327 -3.46 12.51 6.64
C LYS A 327 -3.83 11.67 5.43
N CYS A 328 -5.08 11.57 5.01
CA CYS A 328 -5.48 10.83 3.83
C CYS A 328 -4.77 11.34 2.58
N VAL A 329 -4.82 12.66 2.32
CA VAL A 329 -4.20 13.25 1.13
C VAL A 329 -2.67 13.07 1.14
N ALA A 330 -2.02 13.42 2.25
CA ALA A 330 -0.57 13.33 2.34
C ALA A 330 -0.09 11.87 2.39
N THR A 331 -0.77 11.03 3.18
CA THR A 331 -0.43 9.62 3.28
C THR A 331 -0.61 8.92 1.95
N ASP A 332 -1.74 9.10 1.26
CA ASP A 332 -1.93 8.52 -0.06
C ASP A 332 -0.89 9.04 -1.06
N PHE A 333 -0.61 10.34 -1.04
CA PHE A 333 0.41 10.91 -1.93
C PHE A 333 1.79 10.30 -1.67
N PHE A 334 2.29 10.29 -0.43
CA PHE A 334 3.64 9.78 -0.17
C PHE A 334 3.71 8.25 -0.22
N PHE A 335 2.69 7.56 0.28
CA PHE A 335 2.61 6.11 0.28
C PHE A 335 2.46 5.55 -1.13
N PHE A 336 1.66 6.18 -2.00
CA PHE A 336 1.52 5.69 -3.38
C PHE A 336 2.48 6.37 -4.34
N VAL A 337 2.79 7.65 -4.21
CA VAL A 337 3.49 8.42 -5.25
C VAL A 337 4.87 8.90 -4.79
N GLY A 338 5.06 9.12 -3.50
CA GLY A 338 6.26 9.74 -2.93
C GLY A 338 7.55 8.98 -3.21
N ASP A 339 7.52 7.65 -3.13
CA ASP A 339 8.72 6.84 -3.36
C ASP A 339 9.17 6.87 -4.83
N ASP A 340 8.25 6.88 -5.79
CA ASP A 340 8.58 7.06 -7.21
C ASP A 340 9.21 8.43 -7.48
N PHE A 341 8.70 9.49 -6.82
CA PHE A 341 9.26 10.83 -6.95
C PHE A 341 10.67 10.88 -6.37
N ILE A 342 10.84 10.46 -5.11
CA ILE A 342 12.12 10.51 -4.41
C ILE A 342 13.15 9.62 -5.11
N SER A 343 12.78 8.38 -5.45
CA SER A 343 13.65 7.46 -6.19
C SER A 343 13.97 7.99 -7.58
N GLY A 344 12.99 8.60 -8.27
CA GLY A 344 13.18 9.16 -9.61
C GLY A 344 14.15 10.34 -9.64
N TYR A 345 13.99 11.29 -8.71
CA TYR A 345 14.91 12.43 -8.60
C TYR A 345 16.30 11.99 -8.10
N MET A 346 16.37 11.08 -7.13
CA MET A 346 17.64 10.49 -6.68
C MET A 346 18.35 9.77 -7.82
N GLY A 347 17.63 8.93 -8.57
CA GLY A 347 18.17 8.19 -9.71
C GLY A 347 18.70 9.13 -10.80
N LYS A 348 17.98 10.22 -11.11
CA LYS A 348 18.44 11.26 -12.03
C LYS A 348 19.71 11.96 -11.54
N TRP A 349 19.76 12.33 -10.25
CA TRP A 349 20.93 12.95 -9.65
C TRP A 349 22.15 12.01 -9.68
N LEU A 350 21.97 10.75 -9.29
CA LEU A 350 23.02 9.73 -9.33
C LEU A 350 23.48 9.43 -10.76
N GLN A 351 22.56 9.33 -11.73
CA GLN A 351 22.90 9.14 -13.15
C GLN A 351 23.81 10.26 -13.65
N ASN A 352 23.50 11.51 -13.30
CA ASN A 352 24.30 12.67 -13.70
C ASN A 352 25.66 12.68 -12.99
N ARG A 353 25.68 12.43 -11.68
CA ARG A 353 26.90 12.43 -10.86
C ARG A 353 27.89 11.35 -11.27
N TYR A 354 27.39 10.16 -11.62
CA TYR A 354 28.19 8.97 -11.95
C TYR A 354 28.14 8.63 -13.45
N LYS A 355 27.86 9.61 -14.33
CA LYS A 355 27.74 9.38 -15.78
C LYS A 355 28.98 8.72 -16.40
N LYS A 356 30.19 9.19 -16.04
CA LYS A 356 31.46 8.65 -16.59
C LYS A 356 31.70 7.20 -16.10
N PRO A 357 31.69 6.91 -14.80
CA PRO A 357 31.91 5.54 -14.31
C PRO A 357 30.84 4.53 -14.72
N LEU A 358 29.62 5.00 -15.03
CA LEU A 358 28.53 4.15 -15.50
C LEU A 358 28.66 3.73 -16.96
N GLY A 359 29.59 4.27 -17.75
CA GLY A 359 29.87 3.79 -19.11
C GLY A 359 28.63 3.71 -20.02
N GLY A 360 27.70 4.66 -19.89
CA GLY A 360 26.44 4.69 -20.66
C GLY A 360 25.28 3.87 -20.07
N TYR A 361 25.51 3.09 -19.00
CA TYR A 361 24.44 2.39 -18.28
C TYR A 361 23.42 3.39 -17.72
N GLN A 362 22.14 3.07 -17.90
CA GLN A 362 21.02 3.93 -17.50
C GLN A 362 20.35 3.37 -16.24
N LEU A 363 20.33 4.16 -15.17
CA LEU A 363 19.59 3.92 -13.92
C LEU A 363 18.12 4.33 -14.02
N MET A 364 17.76 5.04 -15.08
CA MET A 364 16.42 5.58 -15.30
C MET A 364 15.76 4.89 -16.49
N HIS A 365 14.43 4.78 -16.48
CA HIS A 365 13.69 4.48 -17.69
C HIS A 365 13.65 5.69 -18.63
N THR A 366 13.55 5.42 -19.93
CA THR A 366 13.32 6.46 -20.95
C THR A 366 11.90 7.01 -20.91
N ARG A 367 10.94 6.20 -20.44
CA ARG A 367 9.56 6.62 -20.23
C ARG A 367 9.42 7.38 -18.91
N ARG A 368 8.44 8.29 -18.86
CA ARG A 368 8.03 8.95 -17.62
C ARG A 368 7.02 8.10 -16.86
N GLY A 369 7.02 8.23 -15.54
CA GLY A 369 6.09 7.56 -14.64
C GLY A 369 4.63 8.01 -14.83
N LEU A 370 3.72 7.48 -14.01
CA LEU A 370 2.28 7.74 -14.13
C LEU A 370 1.94 9.24 -14.16
N PHE A 371 2.65 10.04 -13.37
CA PHE A 371 2.45 11.47 -13.20
C PHE A 371 3.46 12.33 -13.97
N GLY A 372 4.17 11.75 -14.94
CA GLY A 372 5.17 12.49 -15.72
C GLY A 372 6.50 12.71 -14.97
N ASN A 373 6.65 12.16 -13.77
CA ASN A 373 7.90 12.20 -13.01
C ASN A 373 8.98 11.31 -13.66
N PRO A 374 10.28 11.59 -13.41
CA PRO A 374 11.35 10.67 -13.75
C PRO A 374 11.10 9.30 -13.09
N GLU A 375 11.19 8.21 -13.86
CA GLU A 375 10.97 6.84 -13.36
C GLU A 375 12.34 6.16 -13.24
N ALA A 376 12.78 5.89 -12.02
CA ALA A 376 13.99 5.10 -11.80
C ALA A 376 13.71 3.63 -12.13
N LYS A 377 14.71 2.92 -12.65
CA LYS A 377 14.61 1.47 -12.82
C LYS A 377 14.46 0.81 -11.45
N GLY A 378 13.61 -0.21 -11.39
CA GLY A 378 13.49 -1.02 -10.18
C GLY A 378 14.82 -1.69 -9.84
N PHE A 379 15.15 -1.82 -8.56
CA PHE A 379 16.41 -2.42 -8.13
C PHE A 379 16.64 -3.84 -8.71
N HIS A 380 15.56 -4.62 -8.84
CA HIS A 380 15.64 -5.95 -9.45
C HIS A 380 16.01 -5.89 -10.95
N GLU A 381 15.52 -4.90 -11.69
CA GLU A 381 15.88 -4.67 -13.10
C GLU A 381 17.34 -4.27 -13.19
N ILE A 382 17.78 -3.37 -12.29
CA ILE A 382 19.18 -2.95 -12.20
C ILE A 382 20.08 -4.15 -11.95
N ILE A 383 19.72 -5.08 -11.05
CA ILE A 383 20.52 -6.29 -10.82
C ILE A 383 20.61 -7.15 -12.09
N LEU A 384 19.48 -7.40 -12.76
CA LEU A 384 19.42 -8.25 -13.94
C LEU A 384 20.31 -7.69 -15.07
N GLU A 385 20.20 -6.39 -15.33
CA GLU A 385 21.01 -5.72 -16.35
C GLU A 385 22.48 -5.54 -15.91
N ALA A 386 22.74 -5.21 -14.65
CA ALA A 386 24.11 -5.05 -14.16
C ALA A 386 24.89 -6.36 -14.26
N ASN A 387 24.25 -7.50 -14.02
CA ASN A 387 24.87 -8.82 -14.16
C ASN A 387 25.29 -9.13 -15.60
N SER A 388 24.69 -8.50 -16.62
CA SER A 388 25.11 -8.65 -18.02
C SER A 388 26.19 -7.65 -18.45
N LEU A 389 26.63 -6.73 -17.58
CA LEU A 389 27.74 -5.82 -17.88
C LEU A 389 29.08 -6.55 -17.82
N ALA A 390 29.93 -6.33 -18.82
CA ALA A 390 31.26 -6.93 -18.90
C ALA A 390 32.22 -6.37 -17.83
N ASN A 391 32.15 -5.07 -17.55
CA ASN A 391 33.04 -4.41 -16.59
C ASN A 391 32.59 -4.68 -15.13
N PRO A 392 33.42 -5.32 -14.29
CA PRO A 392 33.06 -5.66 -12.91
C PRO A 392 32.88 -4.44 -12.01
N VAL A 393 33.65 -3.36 -12.24
CA VAL A 393 33.53 -2.10 -11.48
C VAL A 393 32.21 -1.43 -11.79
N GLN A 394 31.85 -1.35 -13.08
CA GLN A 394 30.57 -0.81 -13.54
C GLN A 394 29.39 -1.61 -12.99
N ARG A 395 29.48 -2.95 -12.98
CA ARG A 395 28.50 -3.87 -12.39
C ARG A 395 28.28 -3.59 -10.90
N GLN A 396 29.35 -3.52 -10.12
CA GLN A 396 29.26 -3.26 -8.68
C GLN A 396 28.70 -1.86 -8.40
N LEU A 397 29.13 -0.85 -9.16
CA LEU A 397 28.62 0.51 -9.04
C LEU A 397 27.11 0.57 -9.33
N ALA A 398 26.65 -0.02 -10.44
CA ALA A 398 25.23 -0.05 -10.79
C ALA A 398 24.37 -0.67 -9.67
N LYS A 399 24.82 -1.81 -9.10
CA LYS A 399 24.15 -2.44 -7.95
C LYS A 399 24.10 -1.52 -6.73
N ARG A 400 25.21 -0.88 -6.36
CA ARG A 400 25.28 0.05 -5.23
C ARG A 400 24.36 1.25 -5.41
N LEU A 401 24.35 1.84 -6.60
CA LEU A 401 23.48 2.97 -6.94
C LEU A 401 22.00 2.54 -6.96
N GLY A 402 21.69 1.36 -7.49
CA GLY A 402 20.33 0.80 -7.44
C GLY A 402 19.81 0.63 -6.00
N LYS A 403 20.65 0.16 -5.07
CA LYS A 403 20.29 0.10 -3.64
C LYS A 403 20.03 1.49 -3.07
N ALA A 404 20.92 2.45 -3.36
CA ALA A 404 20.77 3.82 -2.89
C ALA A 404 19.46 4.45 -3.36
N ILE A 405 19.09 4.23 -4.63
CA ILE A 405 17.80 4.66 -5.19
C ILE A 405 16.64 4.04 -4.40
N LEU A 406 16.59 2.72 -4.26
CA LEU A 406 15.51 2.02 -3.56
C LEU A 406 15.35 2.51 -2.11
N PHE A 407 16.45 2.53 -1.36
CA PHE A 407 16.40 2.93 0.06
C PHE A 407 16.16 4.43 0.23
N SER A 408 16.58 5.28 -0.70
CA SER A 408 16.21 6.71 -0.67
C SER A 408 14.70 6.89 -0.83
N GLY A 409 14.06 6.14 -1.73
CA GLY A 409 12.61 6.15 -1.89
C GLY A 409 11.89 5.69 -0.62
N ILE A 410 12.28 4.54 -0.07
CA ILE A 410 11.69 3.98 1.15
C ILE A 410 11.89 4.92 2.35
N ALA A 411 13.14 5.33 2.61
CA ALA A 411 13.49 6.16 3.76
C ALA A 411 12.93 7.58 3.63
N GLY A 412 12.98 8.18 2.44
CA GLY A 412 12.42 9.51 2.21
C GLY A 412 10.91 9.52 2.40
N THR A 413 10.20 8.51 1.87
CA THR A 413 8.76 8.35 2.11
C THR A 413 8.45 8.13 3.58
N ALA A 414 9.22 7.28 4.27
CA ALA A 414 9.10 7.05 5.71
C ALA A 414 9.26 8.35 6.52
N LEU A 415 10.28 9.16 6.25
CA LEU A 415 10.53 10.42 6.96
C LEU A 415 9.40 11.42 6.74
N CYS A 416 8.93 11.57 5.50
CA CYS A 416 7.82 12.47 5.17
C CYS A 416 6.53 12.05 5.88
N LEU A 417 6.19 10.75 5.81
CA LEU A 417 4.96 10.20 6.39
C LEU A 417 4.99 10.15 7.92
N GLY A 418 6.03 9.54 8.49
CA GLY A 418 6.09 9.25 9.91
C GLY A 418 6.38 10.46 10.77
N ILE A 419 7.33 11.30 10.35
CA ILE A 419 7.85 12.38 11.19
C ILE A 419 7.21 13.70 10.78
N SER A 420 7.47 14.17 9.56
CA SER A 420 7.08 15.51 9.13
C SER A 420 5.57 15.72 9.19
N MET A 421 4.79 14.78 8.64
CA MET A 421 3.33 14.88 8.63
C MET A 421 2.73 14.73 10.03
N THR A 422 3.26 13.83 10.87
CA THR A 422 2.77 13.66 12.25
C THR A 422 3.01 14.91 13.08
N LEU A 423 4.20 15.50 13.00
CA LEU A 423 4.53 16.71 13.74
C LEU A 423 3.71 17.91 13.24
N LEU A 424 3.59 18.08 11.93
CA LEU A 424 2.83 19.18 11.32
C LEU A 424 1.35 19.12 11.71
N THR A 425 0.75 17.94 11.61
CA THR A 425 -0.68 17.75 11.95
C THR A 425 -0.94 17.97 13.43
N GLN A 426 -0.06 17.49 14.31
CA GLN A 426 -0.18 17.72 15.75
C GLN A 426 -0.01 19.19 16.13
N TRP A 427 1.03 19.85 15.60
CA TRP A 427 1.26 21.27 15.84
C TRP A 427 0.05 22.09 15.40
N PHE A 428 -0.45 21.85 14.19
CA PHE A 428 -1.58 22.58 13.64
C PHE A 428 -2.89 22.35 14.41
N THR A 429 -3.16 21.11 14.85
CA THR A 429 -4.33 20.82 15.68
C THR A 429 -4.22 21.51 17.04
N LYS A 430 -3.05 21.44 17.70
CA LYS A 430 -2.81 22.10 18.99
C LYS A 430 -3.00 23.61 18.90
N GLN A 431 -2.46 24.25 17.86
CA GLN A 431 -2.61 25.69 17.63
C GLN A 431 -4.07 26.08 17.40
N LYS A 432 -4.80 25.34 16.56
CA LYS A 432 -6.21 25.66 16.28
C LYS A 432 -7.10 25.51 17.51
N VAL A 433 -6.96 24.41 18.25
CA VAL A 433 -7.79 24.16 19.45
C VAL A 433 -7.60 25.29 20.47
N ARG A 434 -6.35 25.68 20.73
CA ARG A 434 -6.04 26.79 21.66
C ARG A 434 -6.63 28.13 21.21
N ARG A 435 -6.57 28.42 19.91
CA ARG A 435 -7.18 29.66 19.36
C ARG A 435 -8.69 29.65 19.53
N GLU A 436 -9.36 28.54 19.20
CA GLU A 436 -10.81 28.44 19.34
C GLU A 436 -11.26 28.51 20.81
N GLU A 437 -10.49 27.94 21.75
CA GLU A 437 -10.77 28.09 23.18
C GLU A 437 -10.56 29.53 23.67
N ALA A 438 -9.51 30.21 23.22
CA ALA A 438 -9.27 31.62 23.54
C ALA A 438 -10.38 32.54 23.01
N GLU A 439 -10.84 32.31 21.77
CA GLU A 439 -11.97 33.01 21.15
C GLU A 439 -13.29 32.74 21.91
N ARG A 440 -13.49 31.53 22.44
CA ARG A 440 -14.65 31.22 23.27
C ARG A 440 -14.58 31.92 24.62
N ALA A 441 -13.42 31.92 25.25
CA ALA A 441 -13.21 32.61 26.52
C ALA A 441 -13.43 34.13 26.37
N SER A 442 -12.99 34.74 25.26
CA SER A 442 -13.25 36.16 25.00
C SER A 442 -14.73 36.43 24.75
N ARG A 443 -15.44 35.59 23.98
CA ARG A 443 -16.89 35.72 23.78
C ARG A 443 -17.69 35.59 25.08
N ARG A 444 -17.32 34.66 25.97
CA ARG A 444 -17.97 34.50 27.28
C ARG A 444 -17.75 35.72 28.19
N ARG A 445 -16.61 36.42 28.06
CA ARG A 445 -16.35 37.66 28.81
C ARG A 445 -17.13 38.86 28.30
N VAL A 446 -17.45 38.89 27.00
CA VAL A 446 -18.15 40.01 26.35
C VAL A 446 -19.66 39.82 26.32
N ALA A 447 -20.16 38.58 26.42
CA ALA A 447 -21.59 38.33 26.56
C ALA A 447 -22.08 39.07 27.82
N PRO A 448 -22.96 40.09 27.68
CA PRO A 448 -23.46 40.81 28.83
C PRO A 448 -24.13 39.78 29.72
N VAL A 449 -23.75 39.78 31.00
CA VAL A 449 -24.58 39.14 32.03
C VAL A 449 -25.94 39.79 31.83
N SER A 450 -26.91 39.03 31.30
CA SER A 450 -28.29 39.44 31.30
C SER A 450 -28.64 39.56 32.77
N VAL A 451 -28.44 40.74 33.34
CA VAL A 451 -28.98 41.12 34.63
C VAL A 451 -30.46 40.97 34.39
N SER A 452 -31.03 39.86 34.88
CA SER A 452 -32.45 39.73 35.04
C SER A 452 -32.82 40.82 36.04
N VAL A 453 -33.05 42.02 35.52
CA VAL A 453 -33.74 43.06 36.27
C VAL A 453 -35.06 42.40 36.64
N PRO A 454 -35.32 42.15 37.94
CA PRO A 454 -36.60 41.60 38.33
C PRO A 454 -37.64 42.57 37.80
N VAL A 455 -38.43 42.12 36.83
CA VAL A 455 -39.60 42.87 36.37
C VAL A 455 -40.48 42.98 37.59
N SER A 456 -40.50 44.14 38.22
CA SER A 456 -41.44 44.47 39.27
C SER A 456 -42.83 44.29 38.67
N VAL A 457 -43.49 43.19 39.06
CA VAL A 457 -44.87 42.91 38.68
C VAL A 457 -45.69 44.13 39.10
N PRO A 458 -46.39 44.81 38.17
CA PRO A 458 -47.23 45.93 38.54
C PRO A 458 -48.29 45.44 39.53
N VAL A 459 -48.29 46.03 40.73
CA VAL A 459 -49.31 45.80 41.75
C VAL A 459 -50.67 46.16 41.12
N PRO A 460 -51.65 45.24 41.11
CA PRO A 460 -52.96 45.56 40.57
C PRO A 460 -53.59 46.71 41.37
N ARG A 461 -53.95 47.78 40.65
CA ARG A 461 -54.73 48.90 41.20
C ARG A 461 -56.07 48.35 41.69
N GLN A 462 -56.29 48.36 42.99
CA GLN A 462 -57.62 48.17 43.56
C GLN A 462 -58.50 49.32 43.05
N ILE A 463 -59.54 48.98 42.29
CA ILE A 463 -60.63 49.91 41.95
C ILE A 463 -61.56 49.93 43.17
N PRO A 464 -61.78 51.08 43.82
CA PRO A 464 -62.76 51.18 44.89
C PRO A 464 -64.17 51.29 44.28
N GLY A 465 -65.03 50.35 44.72
CA GLY A 465 -66.49 50.43 44.84
C GLY A 465 -67.31 51.18 43.79
N SER A 466 -68.17 50.42 43.10
CA SER A 466 -69.52 50.85 42.71
C SER A 466 -70.47 49.68 42.91
#